data_AF-A0A177A7V8-F1
#
_entry.id   AF-A0A177A7V8-F1
#
_cell.length_a   1.000
_cell.length_b   1.000
_cell.length_c   1.000
_cell.angle_alpha   90.00
_cell.angle_beta   90.00
_cell.angle_gamma   90.00
#
_symmetry.space_group_name_H-M   'P 1'
#
loop_
_entity.id
_entity.type
_entity.pdbx_description
1 polymer ?
#
loop_
_entity_poly.entity_id
_entity_poly.type
_entity_poly.pdbx_seq_one_letter_code
_entity_poly.pdbx_strand_id
1 'polypeptide(L)'
;MAPALVTEDYYMALEVGQTASPELVIKSYRRLALKLHPDRNTKHDATEAFQLLGRAYDTLKDETKRQAYDSIYPTITRSGPYSQTTQTPHPAPASTPQSGALSEAAQIAALQKSKQERSACWRTEENVFDSSIFELRRDVRRLEQEIKDLDSIVAAEAAAEAQKNSWGTWLLSSIQKKAEDTEKEKERKDRERQERKIMKDMKERRLGLKKADLKKVESLLQSAKKEVDTADLVDTRRIQVIQDRIRAREKRERQDNERVARERIARIRKQQQEQREKQEREAAEACKIRQAEERAAEQKRQEEQARRWQKINDDEAKEYRKRYANVNHPRYSFGTERSAREASVSTCHHGGWWRKIQGRTACPKCYVSWNYLLQCPGCMMKACAGCQAAIRPSMPRNTARTN
;
A
#
# COMPACT_ATOMS: atom_id res chain seq x y z
N MET A 1 22.44 39.79 -21.86
CA MET A 1 23.37 39.33 -20.81
C MET A 1 22.58 38.39 -19.90
N ALA A 2 22.99 37.12 -19.78
CA ALA A 2 22.30 36.18 -18.90
C ALA A 2 22.50 36.61 -17.43
N PRO A 3 21.46 36.58 -16.58
CA PRO A 3 21.60 36.94 -15.17
C PRO A 3 22.51 35.93 -14.46
N ALA A 4 23.31 36.43 -13.51
CA ALA A 4 24.20 35.61 -12.69
C ALA A 4 23.41 34.52 -11.95
N LEU A 5 23.95 33.30 -11.93
CA LEU A 5 23.37 32.16 -11.22
C LEU A 5 23.34 32.46 -9.72
N VAL A 6 22.15 32.68 -9.18
CA VAL A 6 21.96 32.82 -7.73
C VAL A 6 21.91 31.40 -7.16
N THR A 7 23.02 30.96 -6.57
CA THR A 7 23.13 29.66 -5.90
C THR A 7 22.54 29.65 -4.48
N GLU A 8 22.20 30.81 -3.94
CA GLU A 8 21.85 31.01 -2.54
C GLU A 8 20.39 31.47 -2.38
N ASP A 9 19.64 30.79 -1.51
CA ASP A 9 18.22 31.09 -1.24
C ASP A 9 18.08 32.42 -0.49
N TYR A 10 17.50 33.44 -1.13
CA TYR A 10 17.29 34.75 -0.55
C TYR A 10 16.29 34.75 0.62
N TYR A 11 15.33 33.82 0.64
CA TYR A 11 14.41 33.67 1.75
C TYR A 11 15.14 33.12 2.99
N MET A 12 16.07 32.18 2.79
CA MET A 12 16.93 31.67 3.86
C MET A 12 17.94 32.71 4.34
N ALA A 13 18.55 33.48 3.43
CA ALA A 13 19.47 34.57 3.80
C ALA A 13 18.80 35.63 4.69
N LEU A 14 17.50 35.87 4.50
CA LEU A 14 16.71 36.77 5.32
C LEU A 14 16.00 36.09 6.50
N GLU A 15 16.15 34.78 6.71
CA GLU A 15 15.45 33.99 7.73
C GLU A 15 13.91 34.20 7.70
N VAL A 16 13.33 34.31 6.50
CA VAL A 16 11.89 34.52 6.30
C VAL A 16 11.29 33.42 5.42
N GLY A 17 10.02 33.09 5.65
CA GLY A 17 9.29 32.16 4.79
C GLY A 17 8.94 32.81 3.44
N GLN A 18 8.67 31.98 2.44
CA GLN A 18 8.23 32.44 1.11
C GLN A 18 6.89 33.19 1.13
N THR A 19 6.06 32.95 2.14
CA THR A 19 4.79 33.67 2.37
C THR A 19 4.96 34.91 3.25
N ALA A 20 6.20 35.34 3.52
CA ALA A 20 6.46 36.51 4.35
C ALA A 20 5.88 37.78 3.73
N SER A 21 5.24 38.59 4.57
CA SER A 21 4.81 39.93 4.22
C SER A 21 6.03 40.84 4.01
N PRO A 22 5.92 41.90 3.19
CA PRO A 22 7.02 42.83 2.95
C PRO A 22 7.51 43.49 4.26
N GLU A 23 6.61 43.71 5.21
CA GLU A 23 6.94 44.22 6.55
C GLU A 23 7.86 43.27 7.33
N LEU A 24 7.63 41.96 7.22
CA LEU A 24 8.45 40.95 7.87
C LEU A 24 9.84 40.86 7.25
N VAL A 25 9.94 41.01 5.93
CA VAL A 25 11.21 41.08 5.19
C VAL A 25 12.04 42.28 5.67
N ILE A 26 11.42 43.45 5.79
CA ILE A 26 12.08 44.67 6.30
C ILE A 26 12.54 44.49 7.75
N LYS A 27 11.69 43.90 8.60
CA LYS A 27 12.00 43.66 10.00
C LYS A 27 13.16 42.68 10.18
N SER A 28 13.18 41.61 9.38
CA SER A 28 14.25 40.61 9.44
C SER A 28 15.57 41.17 8.91
N TYR A 29 15.53 41.91 7.80
CA TYR A 29 16.70 42.61 7.27
C TYR A 29 17.34 43.53 8.31
N ARG A 30 16.56 44.39 8.98
CA ARG A 30 17.09 45.30 10.02
C ARG A 30 17.74 44.54 11.19
N ARG A 31 17.14 43.43 11.62
CA ARG A 31 17.67 42.58 12.69
C ARG A 31 19.00 41.92 12.27
N LEU A 32 19.07 41.40 11.05
CA LEU A 32 20.25 40.71 10.52
C LEU A 32 21.38 41.68 10.15
N ALA A 33 21.05 42.86 9.61
CA ALA A 33 22.02 43.89 9.27
C ALA A 33 22.79 44.37 10.51
N LEU A 34 22.13 44.49 11.67
CA LEU A 34 22.79 44.84 12.93
C LEU A 34 23.70 43.73 13.47
N LYS A 35 23.38 42.46 13.18
CA LYS A 35 24.16 41.29 13.61
C LYS A 35 25.35 41.00 12.70
N LEU A 36 25.18 41.22 11.40
CA LEU A 36 26.17 40.94 10.36
C LEU A 36 26.94 42.19 9.92
N HIS A 37 26.78 43.33 10.62
CA HIS A 37 27.48 44.56 10.28
C HIS A 37 29.01 44.34 10.37
N PRO A 38 29.79 44.66 9.32
CA PRO A 38 31.23 44.38 9.27
C PRO A 38 32.02 45.13 10.34
N ASP A 39 31.53 46.27 10.83
CA ASP A 39 32.14 47.04 11.94
C ASP A 39 32.02 46.34 13.31
N ARG A 40 31.01 45.48 13.49
CA ARG A 40 30.72 44.82 14.79
C ARG A 40 31.10 43.33 14.80
N ASN A 41 31.41 42.76 13.65
CA ASN A 41 31.66 41.34 13.49
C ASN A 41 33.03 41.11 12.83
N THR A 42 34.01 40.63 13.60
CA THR A 42 35.41 40.44 13.18
C THR A 42 35.66 39.14 12.39
N LYS A 43 34.60 38.48 11.91
CA LYS A 43 34.72 37.27 11.10
C LYS A 43 35.09 37.62 9.66
N HIS A 44 35.97 36.81 9.06
CA HIS A 44 36.47 36.98 7.70
C HIS A 44 35.34 37.05 6.64
N ASP A 45 34.20 36.42 6.90
CA ASP A 45 33.09 36.30 5.94
C ASP A 45 31.94 37.31 6.19
N ALA A 46 32.11 38.24 7.13
CA ALA A 46 31.04 39.18 7.52
C ALA A 46 30.64 40.12 6.37
N THR A 47 31.62 40.55 5.57
CA THR A 47 31.40 41.44 4.41
C THR A 47 30.59 40.75 3.31
N GLU A 48 30.91 39.50 2.98
CA GLU A 48 30.20 38.73 1.95
C GLU A 48 28.76 38.40 2.39
N ALA A 49 28.59 38.01 3.65
CA ALA A 49 27.27 37.77 4.24
C ALA A 49 26.39 39.03 4.26
N PHE A 50 26.99 40.20 4.55
CA PHE A 50 26.25 41.48 4.52
C PHE A 50 25.86 41.89 3.09
N GLN A 51 26.73 41.68 2.11
CA GLN A 51 26.41 41.93 0.70
C GLN A 51 25.29 41.00 0.20
N LEU A 52 25.32 39.72 0.58
CA LEU A 52 24.26 38.76 0.26
C LEU A 52 22.92 39.19 0.88
N LEU A 53 22.94 39.59 2.15
CA LEU A 53 21.77 40.09 2.86
C LEU A 53 21.16 41.32 2.17
N GLY A 54 22.00 42.24 1.68
CA GLY A 54 21.57 43.39 0.88
C GLY A 54 20.89 43.00 -0.43
N ARG A 55 21.51 42.09 -1.20
CA ARG A 55 20.93 41.58 -2.46
C ARG A 55 19.60 40.86 -2.26
N ALA A 56 19.50 40.06 -1.20
CA ALA A 56 18.27 39.37 -0.83
C ALA A 56 17.15 40.36 -0.48
N TYR A 57 17.45 41.39 0.31
CA TYR A 57 16.49 42.44 0.64
C TYR A 57 16.03 43.24 -0.58
N ASP A 58 16.95 43.67 -1.45
CA ASP A 58 16.61 44.45 -2.65
C ASP A 58 15.73 43.67 -3.64
N THR A 59 15.88 42.35 -3.67
CA THR A 59 15.09 41.46 -4.53
C THR A 59 13.73 41.14 -3.92
N LEU A 60 13.68 40.83 -2.61
CA LEU A 60 12.43 40.39 -1.94
C LEU A 60 11.54 41.54 -1.45
N LYS A 61 12.07 42.76 -1.32
CA LYS A 61 11.30 43.96 -0.94
C LYS A 61 10.39 44.45 -2.08
N ASP A 62 10.84 44.34 -3.32
CA ASP A 62 10.09 44.75 -4.50
C ASP A 62 9.29 43.57 -5.05
N GLU A 63 7.96 43.70 -5.04
CA GLU A 63 7.06 42.64 -5.45
C GLU A 63 7.29 42.20 -6.90
N THR A 64 7.66 43.12 -7.80
CA THR A 64 7.96 42.77 -9.21
C THR A 64 9.25 41.96 -9.34
N LYS A 65 10.28 42.31 -8.56
CA LYS A 65 11.56 41.56 -8.54
C LYS A 65 11.42 40.23 -7.83
N ARG A 66 10.60 40.16 -6.78
CA ARG A 66 10.26 38.94 -6.06
C ARG A 66 9.55 37.94 -6.97
N GLN A 67 8.55 38.38 -7.74
CA GLN A 67 7.87 37.53 -8.72
C GLN A 67 8.81 37.04 -9.82
N ALA A 68 9.69 37.92 -10.32
CA ALA A 68 10.71 37.52 -11.27
C ALA A 68 11.65 36.46 -10.67
N TYR A 69 12.12 36.66 -9.43
CA TYR A 69 12.97 35.71 -8.72
C TYR A 69 12.28 34.36 -8.51
N ASP A 70 11.03 34.36 -8.05
CA ASP A 70 10.24 33.14 -7.82
C ASP A 70 9.96 32.38 -9.14
N SER A 71 9.80 33.10 -10.26
CA SER A 71 9.58 32.49 -11.58
C SER A 71 10.83 31.83 -12.16
N ILE A 72 12.01 32.39 -11.87
CA ILE A 72 13.30 31.91 -12.37
C ILE A 72 13.80 30.73 -11.51
N TYR A 73 13.51 30.71 -10.21
CA TYR A 73 14.04 29.71 -9.26
C TYR A 73 12.96 28.87 -8.53
N PRO A 74 12.08 28.14 -9.25
CA PRO A 74 11.00 27.34 -8.67
C PRO A 74 11.45 26.03 -7.98
N THR A 75 12.75 25.72 -7.97
CA THR A 75 13.31 24.54 -7.29
C THR A 75 13.73 24.86 -5.85
N ILE A 76 14.10 26.11 -5.57
CA ILE A 76 14.40 26.62 -4.22
C ILE A 76 13.10 26.69 -3.41
N THR A 77 11.97 26.99 -4.06
CA THR A 77 10.65 27.12 -3.42
C THR A 77 10.12 25.83 -2.78
N ARG A 78 10.60 24.65 -3.19
CA ARG A 78 10.13 23.35 -2.67
C ARG A 78 10.90 22.81 -1.45
N SER A 79 11.96 23.51 -1.02
CA SER A 79 12.95 22.97 -0.08
C SER A 79 13.10 23.80 1.19
N GLY A 80 12.01 24.26 1.80
CA GLY A 80 12.07 24.88 3.13
C GLY A 80 11.90 23.86 4.26
N PRO A 81 12.86 23.66 5.18
CA PRO A 81 12.61 22.92 6.40
C PRO A 81 12.02 23.84 7.48
N TYR A 82 11.02 23.31 8.19
CA TYR A 82 10.72 23.59 9.59
C TYR A 82 10.18 25.00 9.96
N SER A 83 8.85 25.14 9.95
CA SER A 83 8.16 26.09 10.83
C SER A 83 7.77 25.39 12.14
N GLN A 84 8.49 25.70 13.22
CA GLN A 84 7.94 25.55 14.57
C GLN A 84 6.91 26.65 14.76
N THR A 85 5.65 26.27 14.91
CA THR A 85 4.67 27.09 15.63
C THR A 85 4.31 26.33 16.89
N THR A 86 4.79 26.84 18.02
CA THR A 86 4.28 26.51 19.35
C THR A 86 2.83 26.97 19.42
N GLN A 87 1.89 26.03 19.29
CA GLN A 87 0.53 26.17 19.78
C GLN A 87 0.22 25.01 20.71
N THR A 88 -0.22 25.41 21.89
CA THR A 88 -0.83 24.62 22.97
C THR A 88 -1.89 23.64 22.44
N PRO A 89 -2.07 22.47 23.09
CA PRO A 89 -2.91 21.40 22.57
C PRO A 89 -4.39 21.67 22.85
N HIS A 90 -5.10 22.15 21.84
CA HIS A 90 -6.56 21.99 21.78
C HIS A 90 -6.90 20.70 21.01
N PRO A 91 -7.91 19.92 21.45
CA PRO A 91 -8.29 18.69 20.78
C PRO A 91 -8.88 19.00 19.40
N ALA A 92 -8.36 18.32 18.39
CA ALA A 92 -8.72 18.47 16.99
C ALA A 92 -10.20 18.18 16.72
N PRO A 93 -10.92 19.00 15.94
CA PRO A 93 -12.00 18.49 15.12
C PRO A 93 -11.38 17.75 13.93
N ALA A 94 -11.87 16.55 13.66
CA ALA A 94 -11.44 15.69 12.57
C ALA A 94 -11.34 16.46 11.24
N SER A 95 -10.13 16.51 10.68
CA SER A 95 -9.91 17.05 9.34
C SER A 95 -10.60 16.16 8.31
N THR A 96 -11.62 16.70 7.67
CA THR A 96 -12.30 16.10 6.53
C THR A 96 -11.30 15.79 5.40
N PRO A 97 -11.20 14.56 4.89
CA PRO A 97 -10.25 14.18 3.82
C PRO A 97 -10.56 14.80 2.44
N GLN A 98 -11.65 15.55 2.29
CA GLN A 98 -12.17 16.00 1.00
C GLN A 98 -11.46 17.22 0.40
N SER A 99 -10.78 18.05 1.20
CA SER A 99 -10.16 19.30 0.68
C SER A 99 -8.99 19.03 -0.28
N GLY A 100 -8.19 17.98 -0.04
CA GLY A 100 -7.08 17.59 -0.92
C GLY A 100 -7.53 16.89 -2.20
N ALA A 101 -8.58 16.05 -2.11
CA ALA A 101 -9.08 15.29 -3.26
C ALA A 101 -9.73 16.19 -4.32
N LEU A 102 -10.50 17.20 -3.89
CA LEU A 102 -11.08 18.20 -4.78
C LEU A 102 -10.00 19.06 -5.46
N SER A 103 -8.89 19.31 -4.76
CA SER A 103 -7.73 20.03 -5.33
C SER A 103 -6.96 19.17 -6.36
N GLU A 104 -6.75 17.88 -6.10
CA GLU A 104 -6.07 16.96 -7.03
C GLU A 104 -6.89 16.74 -8.31
N ALA A 105 -8.21 16.58 -8.19
CA ALA A 105 -9.12 16.50 -9.33
C ALA A 105 -9.13 17.80 -10.16
N ALA A 106 -9.13 18.96 -9.50
CA ALA A 106 -9.01 20.26 -10.17
C ALA A 106 -7.67 20.42 -10.89
N GLN A 107 -6.55 19.94 -10.31
CA GLN A 107 -5.25 19.94 -10.95
C GLN A 107 -5.22 19.07 -12.23
N ILE A 108 -5.80 17.87 -12.18
CA ILE A 108 -5.94 17.02 -13.37
C ILE A 108 -6.78 17.73 -14.44
N ALA A 109 -7.92 18.31 -14.06
CA ALA A 109 -8.79 19.03 -14.98
C ALA A 109 -8.07 20.25 -15.61
N ALA A 110 -7.27 20.99 -14.83
CA ALA A 110 -6.48 22.10 -15.34
C ALA A 110 -5.43 21.66 -16.36
N LEU A 111 -4.72 20.55 -16.10
CA LEU A 111 -3.76 19.97 -17.05
C LEU A 111 -4.45 19.47 -18.32
N GLN A 112 -5.61 18.83 -18.20
CA GLN A 112 -6.42 18.41 -19.35
C GLN A 112 -6.91 19.59 -20.18
N LYS A 113 -7.36 20.66 -19.52
CA LYS A 113 -7.77 21.91 -20.18
C LYS A 113 -6.61 22.55 -20.93
N SER A 114 -5.44 22.66 -20.30
CA SER A 114 -4.24 23.19 -20.95
C SER A 114 -3.87 22.38 -22.20
N LYS A 115 -3.95 21.05 -22.13
CA LYS A 115 -3.74 20.17 -23.29
C LYS A 115 -4.78 20.38 -24.39
N GLN A 116 -6.06 20.54 -24.03
CA GLN A 116 -7.12 20.86 -24.98
C GLN A 116 -6.89 22.20 -25.68
N GLU A 117 -6.51 23.24 -24.92
CA GLU A 117 -6.17 24.56 -25.45
C GLU A 117 -4.97 24.48 -26.39
N ARG A 118 -3.89 23.79 -26.01
CA ARG A 118 -2.72 23.57 -26.88
C ARG A 118 -3.09 22.83 -28.16
N SER A 119 -3.94 21.80 -28.09
CA SER A 119 -4.42 21.09 -29.29
C SER A 119 -5.30 21.98 -30.19
N ALA A 120 -6.05 22.92 -29.62
CA ALA A 120 -6.86 23.86 -30.38
C ALA A 120 -5.98 24.91 -31.08
N CYS A 121 -5.02 25.49 -30.36
CA CYS A 121 -4.03 26.40 -30.94
C CYS A 121 -3.20 25.70 -32.03
N TRP A 122 -2.74 24.48 -31.78
CA TRP A 122 -2.00 23.70 -32.77
C TRP A 122 -2.78 23.51 -34.07
N ARG A 123 -4.08 23.19 -34.01
CA ARG A 123 -4.91 23.07 -35.22
C ARG A 123 -4.95 24.35 -36.05
N THR A 124 -5.00 25.51 -35.39
CA THR A 124 -4.97 26.79 -36.11
C THR A 124 -3.62 27.06 -36.74
N GLU A 125 -2.52 26.73 -36.07
CA GLU A 125 -1.16 26.86 -36.61
C GLU A 125 -0.90 25.88 -37.76
N GLU A 126 -1.29 24.61 -37.60
CA GLU A 126 -1.19 23.55 -38.61
C GLU A 126 -1.91 23.96 -39.90
N ASN A 127 -3.11 24.54 -39.82
CA ASN A 127 -3.83 25.06 -40.98
C ASN A 127 -3.06 26.18 -41.73
N VAL A 128 -2.32 27.03 -41.01
CA VAL A 128 -1.50 28.09 -41.62
C VAL A 128 -0.30 27.48 -42.37
N PHE A 129 0.34 26.49 -41.76
CA PHE A 129 1.41 25.73 -42.42
C PHE A 129 0.89 24.98 -43.64
N ASP A 130 -0.24 24.28 -43.52
CA ASP A 130 -0.84 23.51 -44.61
C ASP A 130 -1.23 24.38 -45.79
N SER A 131 -1.81 25.55 -45.55
CA SER A 131 -2.10 26.54 -46.59
C SER A 131 -0.82 27.00 -47.31
N SER A 132 0.22 27.31 -46.54
CA SER A 132 1.53 27.74 -47.09
C SER A 132 2.20 26.62 -47.91
N ILE A 133 2.17 25.39 -47.40
CA ILE A 133 2.69 24.19 -48.07
C ILE A 133 1.90 23.93 -49.36
N PHE A 134 0.58 24.06 -49.32
CA PHE A 134 -0.28 23.88 -50.50
C PHE A 134 0.08 24.86 -51.60
N GLU A 135 0.22 26.15 -51.27
CA GLU A 135 0.59 27.19 -52.24
C GLU A 135 1.99 26.98 -52.81
N LEU A 136 2.98 26.65 -51.98
CA LEU A 136 4.34 26.33 -52.45
C LEU A 136 4.36 25.09 -53.35
N ARG A 137 3.61 24.04 -53.01
CA ARG A 137 3.48 22.84 -53.85
C ARG A 137 2.80 23.17 -55.18
N ARG A 138 1.79 24.05 -55.18
CA ARG A 138 1.14 24.53 -56.41
C ARG A 138 2.12 25.28 -57.29
N ASP A 139 2.91 26.20 -56.71
CA ASP A 139 3.95 26.95 -57.42
C ASP A 139 5.02 26.04 -58.03
N VAL A 140 5.49 25.05 -57.26
CA VAL A 140 6.46 24.05 -57.70
C VAL A 140 5.92 23.28 -58.89
N ARG A 141 4.71 22.71 -58.80
CA ARG A 141 4.09 21.96 -59.91
C ARG A 141 3.93 22.81 -61.17
N ARG A 142 3.52 24.08 -61.02
CA ARG A 142 3.37 25.01 -62.14
C ARG A 142 4.72 25.27 -62.83
N LEU A 143 5.76 25.59 -62.07
CA LEU A 143 7.09 25.84 -62.61
C LEU A 143 7.69 24.58 -63.28
N GLU A 144 7.48 23.40 -62.68
CA GLU A 144 7.89 22.13 -63.29
C GLU A 144 7.19 21.90 -64.64
N GLN A 145 5.89 22.16 -64.73
CA GLN A 145 5.15 22.05 -65.98
C GLN A 145 5.64 23.07 -67.02
N GLU A 146 5.85 24.32 -66.62
CA GLU A 146 6.37 25.36 -67.52
C GLU A 146 7.77 25.05 -68.06
N ILE A 147 8.65 24.44 -67.25
CA ILE A 147 9.97 23.98 -67.70
C ILE A 147 9.81 22.80 -68.67
N LYS A 148 8.93 21.85 -68.34
CA LYS A 148 8.62 20.71 -69.21
C LYS A 148 8.07 21.14 -70.56
N ASP A 149 7.24 22.18 -70.60
CA ASP A 149 6.68 22.73 -71.84
C ASP A 149 7.81 23.36 -72.69
N LEU A 150 8.73 24.11 -72.06
CA LEU A 150 9.91 24.65 -72.74
C LEU A 150 10.81 23.53 -73.31
N ASP A 151 11.04 22.47 -72.54
CA ASP A 151 11.80 21.30 -72.98
C ASP A 151 11.12 20.57 -74.14
N SER A 152 9.78 20.50 -74.15
CA SER A 152 9.03 19.89 -75.24
C SER A 152 9.17 20.66 -76.55
N ILE A 153 9.22 22.00 -76.49
CA ILE A 153 9.48 22.87 -77.65
C ILE A 153 10.89 22.62 -78.18
N VAL A 154 11.90 22.61 -77.30
CA VAL A 154 13.29 22.34 -77.70
C VAL A 154 13.43 20.95 -78.32
N ALA A 155 12.77 19.93 -77.75
CA ALA A 155 12.76 18.58 -78.30
C ALA A 155 12.07 18.51 -79.67
N ALA A 156 10.94 19.21 -79.85
CA ALA A 156 10.24 19.28 -81.12
C ALA A 156 11.07 19.98 -82.21
N GLU A 157 11.76 21.08 -81.87
CA GLU A 157 12.70 21.76 -82.78
C GLU A 157 13.86 20.83 -83.18
N ALA A 158 14.45 20.11 -82.21
CA ALA A 158 15.52 19.16 -82.48
C ALA A 158 15.05 17.99 -83.37
N ALA A 159 13.83 17.48 -83.14
CA ALA A 159 13.25 16.42 -83.97
C ALA A 159 12.96 16.90 -85.40
N ALA A 160 12.43 18.12 -85.56
CA ALA A 160 12.20 18.73 -86.88
C ALA A 160 13.51 18.93 -87.65
N GLU A 161 14.58 19.37 -86.97
CA GLU A 161 15.90 19.54 -87.57
C GLU A 161 16.55 18.20 -87.93
N ALA A 162 16.44 17.18 -87.07
CA ALA A 162 16.89 15.82 -87.38
C ALA A 162 16.15 15.23 -88.60
N GLN A 163 14.86 15.53 -88.76
CA GLN A 163 14.09 15.11 -89.93
C GLN A 163 14.55 15.81 -91.21
N LYS A 164 14.90 17.11 -91.16
CA LYS A 164 15.50 17.82 -92.30
C LYS A 164 16.85 17.22 -92.70
N ASN A 165 17.67 16.85 -91.72
CA ASN A 165 19.02 16.31 -91.92
C ASN A 165 19.05 14.78 -92.12
N SER A 166 17.88 14.15 -92.32
CA SER A 166 17.76 12.72 -92.56
C SER A 166 18.16 12.34 -93.99
N TRP A 167 18.83 11.20 -94.14
CA TRP A 167 19.26 10.65 -95.43
C TRP A 167 18.12 10.52 -96.46
N GLY A 168 16.89 10.21 -96.01
CA GLY A 168 15.72 10.14 -96.89
C GLY A 168 15.30 11.49 -97.47
N THR A 169 15.50 12.59 -96.72
CA THR A 169 15.23 13.97 -97.17
C THR A 169 16.30 14.43 -98.17
N TRP A 170 17.55 14.03 -97.98
CA TRP A 170 18.64 14.24 -98.93
C TRP A 170 18.38 13.53 -100.27
N LEU A 171 17.89 12.28 -100.23
CA LEU A 171 17.60 11.45 -101.42
C LEU A 171 16.43 11.99 -102.27
N LEU A 172 15.48 12.70 -101.66
CA LEU A 172 14.34 13.34 -102.34
C LEU A 172 14.56 14.84 -102.66
N SER A 173 15.73 15.41 -102.32
CA SER A 173 16.01 16.85 -102.43
C SER A 173 16.03 17.39 -103.87
N SER A 174 16.24 16.52 -104.86
CA SER A 174 16.24 16.88 -106.29
C SER A 174 14.84 17.21 -106.84
N ILE A 175 13.77 16.77 -106.18
CA ILE A 175 12.37 16.95 -106.61
C ILE A 175 11.64 17.99 -105.73
N GLN A 176 12.05 18.17 -104.47
CA GLN A 176 11.50 19.17 -103.55
C GLN A 176 12.58 20.13 -103.06
N LYS A 177 12.91 21.15 -103.86
CA LYS A 177 13.68 22.31 -103.39
C LYS A 177 12.81 23.12 -102.43
N LYS A 178 12.93 22.85 -101.12
CA LYS A 178 12.44 23.79 -100.09
C LYS A 178 13.45 24.92 -99.92
N ALA A 179 12.94 26.13 -99.73
CA ALA A 179 13.74 27.32 -99.52
C ALA A 179 14.66 27.14 -98.31
N GLU A 180 15.97 27.28 -98.50
CA GLU A 180 16.91 27.44 -97.40
C GLU A 180 16.54 28.70 -96.61
N ASP A 181 16.53 28.60 -95.27
CA ASP A 181 16.27 29.75 -94.41
C ASP A 181 17.28 30.87 -94.73
N THR A 182 16.79 32.08 -94.99
CA THR A 182 17.65 33.26 -95.17
C THR A 182 18.52 33.51 -93.94
N GLU A 183 19.71 34.10 -94.10
CA GLU A 183 20.63 34.43 -93.00
C GLU A 183 19.91 35.13 -91.82
N LYS A 184 19.05 36.10 -92.15
CA LYS A 184 18.23 36.85 -91.17
C LYS A 184 17.24 35.96 -90.40
N GLU A 185 16.69 34.94 -91.06
CA GLU A 185 15.75 34.01 -90.44
C GLU A 185 16.46 33.04 -89.48
N LYS A 186 17.70 32.63 -89.80
CA LYS A 186 18.56 31.85 -88.89
C LYS A 186 18.91 32.66 -87.65
N GLU A 187 19.33 33.91 -87.80
CA GLU A 187 19.62 34.82 -86.68
C GLU A 187 18.40 35.04 -85.77
N ARG A 188 17.20 35.16 -86.36
CA ARG A 188 15.94 35.28 -85.62
C ARG A 188 15.68 34.04 -84.76
N LYS A 189 15.77 32.85 -85.34
CA LYS A 189 15.58 31.57 -84.64
C LYS A 189 16.62 31.37 -83.55
N ASP A 190 17.88 31.72 -83.78
CA ASP A 190 18.94 31.61 -82.79
C ASP A 190 18.72 32.55 -81.60
N ARG A 191 18.25 33.76 -81.84
CA ARG A 191 17.85 34.70 -80.76
C ARG A 191 16.72 34.11 -79.92
N GLU A 192 15.68 33.56 -80.55
CA GLU A 192 14.58 32.92 -79.82
C GLU A 192 15.04 31.70 -78.99
N ARG A 193 15.97 30.89 -79.51
CA ARG A 193 16.56 29.77 -78.76
C ARG A 193 17.31 30.28 -77.54
N GLN A 194 18.09 31.35 -77.69
CA GLN A 194 18.80 31.98 -76.56
C GLN A 194 17.83 32.53 -75.52
N GLU A 195 16.78 33.23 -75.95
CA GLU A 195 15.73 33.76 -75.05
C GLU A 195 15.00 32.64 -74.30
N ARG A 196 14.65 31.53 -74.98
CA ARG A 196 14.05 30.35 -74.33
C ARG A 196 14.97 29.72 -73.30
N LYS A 197 16.27 29.62 -73.61
CA LYS A 197 17.28 29.11 -72.66
C LYS A 197 17.38 29.99 -71.42
N ILE A 198 17.47 31.31 -71.60
CA ILE A 198 17.49 32.26 -70.49
C ILE A 198 16.21 32.14 -69.65
N MET A 199 15.04 32.03 -70.30
CA MET A 199 13.77 31.85 -69.62
C MET A 199 13.73 30.55 -68.81
N LYS A 200 14.19 29.44 -69.38
CA LYS A 200 14.32 28.15 -68.68
C LYS A 200 15.22 28.27 -67.46
N ASP A 201 16.42 28.82 -67.61
CA ASP A 201 17.38 28.99 -66.50
C ASP A 201 16.82 29.88 -65.37
N MET A 202 16.02 30.90 -65.71
CA MET A 202 15.32 31.72 -64.73
C MET A 202 14.23 30.93 -63.99
N LYS A 203 13.44 30.11 -64.70
CA LYS A 203 12.39 29.27 -64.11
C LYS A 203 12.97 28.17 -63.24
N GLU A 204 14.06 27.54 -63.64
CA GLU A 204 14.78 26.54 -62.84
C GLU A 204 15.32 27.13 -61.54
N ARG A 205 15.90 28.34 -61.58
CA ARG A 205 16.30 29.06 -60.38
C ARG A 205 15.11 29.36 -59.46
N ARG A 206 13.99 29.86 -60.01
CA ARG A 206 12.76 30.09 -59.24
C ARG A 206 12.21 28.79 -58.63
N LEU A 207 12.25 27.69 -59.38
CA LEU A 207 11.83 26.37 -58.92
C LEU A 207 12.69 25.90 -57.75
N GLY A 208 14.02 26.06 -57.85
CA GLY A 208 14.95 25.75 -56.77
C GLY A 208 14.64 26.53 -55.49
N LEU A 209 14.39 27.84 -55.59
CA LEU A 209 13.99 28.66 -54.45
C LEU A 209 12.67 28.19 -53.82
N LYS A 210 11.64 27.94 -54.64
CA LYS A 210 10.33 27.46 -54.14
C LYS A 210 10.41 26.09 -53.48
N LYS A 211 11.23 25.17 -54.02
CA LYS A 211 11.50 23.87 -53.39
C LYS A 211 12.24 24.02 -52.05
N ALA A 212 13.20 24.95 -51.97
CA ALA A 212 13.90 25.24 -50.72
C ALA A 212 12.96 25.83 -49.67
N ASP A 213 12.11 26.78 -50.06
CA ASP A 213 11.09 27.37 -49.19
C ASP A 213 10.09 26.30 -48.70
N LEU A 214 9.63 25.41 -49.58
CA LEU A 214 8.74 24.30 -49.22
C LEU A 214 9.38 23.41 -48.16
N LYS A 215 10.62 22.96 -48.38
CA LYS A 215 11.36 22.13 -47.42
C LYS A 215 11.55 22.86 -46.09
N LYS A 216 11.80 24.16 -46.12
CA LYS A 216 11.93 24.99 -44.91
C LYS A 216 10.62 25.02 -44.12
N VAL A 217 9.49 25.31 -44.76
CA VAL A 217 8.17 25.34 -44.11
C VAL A 217 7.81 23.96 -43.54
N GLU A 218 8.03 22.88 -44.28
CA GLU A 218 7.80 21.51 -43.80
C GLU A 218 8.67 21.18 -42.57
N SER A 219 9.93 21.62 -42.54
CA SER A 219 10.80 21.43 -41.37
C SER A 219 10.35 22.22 -40.15
N LEU A 220 9.83 23.45 -40.35
CA LEU A 220 9.28 24.27 -39.27
C LEU A 220 8.02 23.63 -38.68
N LEU A 221 7.12 23.13 -39.53
CA LEU A 221 5.93 22.38 -39.10
C LEU A 221 6.33 21.17 -38.23
N GLN A 222 7.33 20.40 -38.66
CA GLN A 222 7.82 19.25 -37.88
C GLN A 222 8.42 19.66 -36.53
N SER A 223 9.16 20.78 -36.47
CA SER A 223 9.71 21.29 -35.22
C SER A 223 8.60 21.73 -34.26
N ALA A 224 7.67 22.55 -34.75
CA ALA A 224 6.56 23.06 -33.96
C ALA A 224 5.67 21.90 -33.43
N LYS A 225 5.42 20.88 -34.25
CA LYS A 225 4.68 19.68 -33.82
C LYS A 225 5.38 18.95 -32.68
N LYS A 226 6.71 18.77 -32.77
CA LYS A 226 7.49 18.14 -31.69
C LYS A 226 7.41 18.93 -30.40
N GLU A 227 7.42 20.26 -30.46
CA GLU A 227 7.28 21.11 -29.27
C GLU A 227 5.92 20.90 -28.59
N VAL A 228 4.83 20.87 -29.36
CA VAL A 228 3.49 20.57 -28.82
C VAL A 228 3.43 19.17 -28.21
N ASP A 229 3.93 18.16 -28.93
CA ASP A 229 3.94 16.76 -28.47
C ASP A 229 4.76 16.61 -27.18
N THR A 230 5.93 17.26 -27.08
CA THR A 230 6.76 17.21 -25.86
C THR A 230 6.06 17.83 -24.66
N ALA A 231 5.39 18.97 -24.83
CA ALA A 231 4.61 19.59 -23.77
C ALA A 231 3.38 18.72 -23.38
N ASP A 232 2.76 18.03 -24.35
CA ASP A 232 1.65 17.08 -24.11
C ASP A 232 2.11 15.88 -23.29
N LEU A 233 3.31 15.35 -23.57
CA LEU A 233 3.92 14.26 -22.81
C LEU A 233 4.22 14.67 -21.36
N VAL A 234 4.71 15.90 -21.14
CA VAL A 234 4.97 16.42 -19.79
C VAL A 234 3.68 16.47 -18.98
N ASP A 235 2.61 17.05 -19.51
CA ASP A 235 1.33 17.13 -18.80
C ASP A 235 0.68 15.75 -18.61
N THR A 236 0.83 14.84 -19.58
CA THR A 236 0.39 13.43 -19.44
C THR A 236 1.09 12.75 -18.27
N ARG A 237 2.41 12.93 -18.12
CA ARG A 237 3.17 12.41 -16.97
C ARG A 237 2.72 13.04 -15.66
N ARG A 238 2.46 14.36 -15.62
CA ARG A 238 1.95 15.04 -14.43
C ARG A 238 0.59 14.50 -14.00
N ILE A 239 -0.33 14.31 -14.95
CA ILE A 239 -1.64 13.69 -14.70
C ILE A 239 -1.46 12.29 -14.11
N GLN A 240 -0.58 11.47 -14.69
CA GLN A 240 -0.31 10.12 -14.19
C GLN A 240 0.17 10.11 -12.74
N VAL A 241 1.11 11.00 -12.39
CA VAL A 241 1.62 11.12 -11.01
C VAL A 241 0.50 11.46 -10.01
N ILE A 242 -0.42 12.36 -10.39
CA ILE A 242 -1.56 12.71 -9.52
C ILE A 242 -2.50 11.51 -9.39
N GLN A 243 -2.83 10.83 -10.50
CA GLN A 243 -3.67 9.63 -10.49
C GLN A 243 -3.06 8.50 -9.64
N ASP A 244 -1.75 8.29 -9.70
CA ASP A 244 -1.05 7.28 -8.89
C ASP A 244 -1.17 7.58 -7.40
N ARG A 245 -1.04 8.86 -7.02
CA ARG A 245 -1.25 9.31 -5.63
C ARG A 245 -2.69 9.07 -5.16
N ILE A 246 -3.68 9.38 -5.99
CA ILE A 246 -5.10 9.13 -5.70
C ILE A 246 -5.32 7.63 -5.48
N ARG A 247 -4.90 6.79 -6.44
CA ARG A 247 -5.03 5.33 -6.36
C ARG A 247 -4.36 4.75 -5.11
N ALA A 248 -3.17 5.24 -4.76
CA ALA A 248 -2.48 4.81 -3.55
C ALA A 248 -3.23 5.19 -2.27
N ARG A 249 -3.85 6.38 -2.23
CA ARG A 249 -4.67 6.86 -1.12
C ARG A 249 -5.92 6.01 -0.96
N GLU A 250 -6.67 5.81 -2.03
CA GLU A 250 -7.89 4.98 -2.05
C GLU A 250 -7.60 3.52 -1.65
N LYS A 251 -6.46 2.97 -2.09
CA LYS A 251 -6.03 1.63 -1.69
C LYS A 251 -5.79 1.53 -0.18
N ARG A 252 -5.11 2.52 0.42
CA ARG A 252 -4.87 2.57 1.88
C ARG A 252 -6.19 2.68 2.63
N GLU A 253 -7.08 3.58 2.21
CA GLU A 253 -8.39 3.75 2.82
C GLU A 253 -9.22 2.46 2.76
N ARG A 254 -9.21 1.76 1.62
CA ARG A 254 -9.86 0.45 1.48
C ARG A 254 -9.30 -0.57 2.46
N GLN A 255 -7.97 -0.68 2.58
CA GLN A 255 -7.31 -1.59 3.50
C GLN A 255 -7.63 -1.26 4.97
N ASP A 256 -7.68 0.02 5.32
CA ASP A 256 -8.05 0.49 6.64
C ASP A 256 -9.51 0.17 6.96
N ASN A 257 -10.42 0.43 6.01
CA ASN A 257 -11.84 0.10 6.14
C ASN A 257 -12.06 -1.41 6.30
N GLU A 258 -11.36 -2.23 5.52
CA GLU A 258 -11.39 -3.68 5.66
C GLU A 258 -10.86 -4.15 7.02
N ARG A 259 -9.76 -3.55 7.51
CA ARG A 259 -9.22 -3.86 8.83
C ARG A 259 -10.23 -3.53 9.93
N VAL A 260 -10.79 -2.31 9.92
CA VAL A 260 -11.79 -1.86 10.89
C VAL A 260 -13.04 -2.76 10.83
N ALA A 261 -13.49 -3.15 9.64
CA ALA A 261 -14.61 -4.07 9.47
C ALA A 261 -14.32 -5.45 10.08
N ARG A 262 -13.12 -6.01 9.85
CA ARG A 262 -12.69 -7.28 10.46
C ARG A 262 -12.64 -7.18 11.98
N GLU A 263 -12.07 -6.11 12.53
CA GLU A 263 -12.03 -5.88 13.98
C GLU A 263 -13.42 -5.72 14.58
N ARG A 264 -14.35 -5.05 13.87
CA ARG A 264 -15.75 -4.93 14.30
C ARG A 264 -16.43 -6.29 14.33
N ILE A 265 -16.27 -7.10 13.29
CA ILE A 265 -16.83 -8.46 13.22
C ILE A 265 -16.23 -9.34 14.33
N ALA A 266 -14.92 -9.27 14.56
CA ALA A 266 -14.26 -10.02 15.63
C ALA A 266 -14.77 -9.62 17.02
N ARG A 267 -14.98 -8.33 17.28
CA ARG A 267 -15.59 -7.84 18.53
C ARG A 267 -17.00 -8.38 18.74
N ILE A 268 -17.84 -8.33 17.71
CA ILE A 268 -19.21 -8.88 17.79
C ILE A 268 -19.18 -10.38 18.07
N ARG A 269 -18.33 -11.15 17.38
CA ARG A 269 -18.17 -12.59 17.61
C ARG A 269 -17.71 -12.90 19.03
N LYS A 270 -16.73 -12.14 19.54
CA LYS A 270 -16.24 -12.27 20.91
C LYS A 270 -17.35 -12.00 21.94
N GLN A 271 -18.12 -10.92 21.77
CA GLN A 271 -19.26 -10.62 22.64
C GLN A 271 -20.32 -11.74 22.60
N GLN A 272 -20.62 -12.28 21.42
CA GLN A 272 -21.55 -13.41 21.28
C GLN A 272 -21.02 -14.68 21.96
N GLN A 273 -19.72 -14.95 21.86
CA GLN A 273 -19.10 -16.08 22.54
C GLN A 273 -19.15 -15.91 24.07
N GLU A 274 -18.76 -14.73 24.59
CA GLU A 274 -18.84 -14.42 26.02
C GLU A 274 -20.27 -14.54 26.56
N GLN A 275 -21.27 -14.11 25.79
CA GLN A 275 -22.69 -14.29 26.14
C GLN A 275 -23.10 -15.76 26.17
N ARG A 276 -22.67 -16.57 25.19
CA ARG A 276 -22.94 -18.02 25.17
C ARG A 276 -22.29 -18.73 26.35
N GLU A 277 -21.01 -18.47 26.61
CA GLU A 277 -20.29 -19.04 27.74
C GLU A 277 -20.93 -18.65 29.09
N LYS A 278 -21.40 -17.40 29.21
CA LYS A 278 -22.16 -16.96 30.39
C LYS A 278 -23.46 -17.74 30.54
N GLN A 279 -24.25 -17.88 29.47
CA GLN A 279 -25.50 -18.65 29.49
C GLN A 279 -25.26 -20.13 29.82
N GLU A 280 -24.19 -20.72 29.29
CA GLU A 280 -23.80 -22.11 29.59
C GLU A 280 -23.40 -22.28 31.06
N ARG A 281 -22.66 -21.33 31.64
CA ARG A 281 -22.31 -21.33 33.06
C ARG A 281 -23.55 -21.22 33.95
N GLU A 282 -24.44 -20.27 33.64
CA GLU A 282 -25.70 -20.09 34.36
C GLU A 282 -26.60 -21.34 34.25
N ALA A 283 -26.68 -21.95 33.07
CA ALA A 283 -27.43 -23.19 32.85
C ALA A 283 -26.82 -24.39 33.60
N ALA A 284 -25.49 -24.51 33.62
CA ALA A 284 -24.79 -25.55 34.36
C ALA A 284 -24.97 -25.39 35.88
N GLU A 285 -24.95 -24.15 36.39
CA GLU A 285 -25.23 -23.85 37.78
C GLU A 285 -26.68 -24.17 38.14
N ALA A 286 -27.65 -23.76 37.32
CA ALA A 286 -29.06 -24.11 37.49
C ALA A 286 -29.28 -25.63 37.48
N CYS A 287 -28.57 -26.36 36.63
CA CYS A 287 -28.60 -27.82 36.61
C CYS A 287 -28.05 -28.43 37.92
N LYS A 288 -26.95 -27.90 38.45
CA LYS A 288 -26.40 -28.33 39.75
C LYS A 288 -27.36 -28.07 40.90
N ILE A 289 -28.00 -26.90 40.94
CA ILE A 289 -29.00 -26.55 41.95
C ILE A 289 -30.16 -27.55 41.89
N ARG A 290 -30.73 -27.77 40.70
CA ARG A 290 -31.80 -28.76 40.51
C ARG A 290 -31.41 -30.16 40.95
N GLN A 291 -30.20 -30.62 40.62
CA GLN A 291 -29.71 -31.93 41.05
C GLN A 291 -29.55 -32.01 42.58
N ALA A 292 -29.09 -30.93 43.22
CA ALA A 292 -28.96 -30.87 44.68
C ALA A 292 -30.34 -30.89 45.36
N GLU A 293 -31.31 -30.16 44.83
CA GLU A 293 -32.70 -30.17 45.29
C GLU A 293 -33.32 -31.57 45.14
N GLU A 294 -33.12 -32.23 44.00
CA GLU A 294 -33.62 -33.59 43.77
C GLU A 294 -32.97 -34.61 44.71
N ARG A 295 -31.66 -34.53 44.93
CA ARG A 295 -30.95 -35.38 45.92
C ARG A 295 -31.43 -35.11 47.34
N ALA A 296 -31.64 -33.86 47.71
CA ALA A 296 -32.17 -33.50 49.03
C ALA A 296 -33.61 -33.99 49.21
N ALA A 297 -34.45 -33.91 48.17
CA ALA A 297 -35.80 -34.46 48.18
C ALA A 297 -35.77 -35.99 48.31
N GLU A 298 -34.89 -36.67 47.56
CA GLU A 298 -34.71 -38.11 47.65
C GLU A 298 -34.22 -38.55 49.03
N GLN A 299 -33.24 -37.83 49.61
CA GLN A 299 -32.77 -38.10 50.97
C GLN A 299 -33.90 -37.94 51.99
N LYS A 300 -34.73 -36.89 51.88
CA LYS A 300 -35.92 -36.74 52.72
C LYS A 300 -36.90 -37.90 52.56
N ARG A 301 -37.14 -38.38 51.32
CA ARG A 301 -37.98 -39.56 51.07
C ARG A 301 -37.40 -40.81 51.74
N GLN A 302 -36.10 -41.03 51.64
CA GLN A 302 -35.41 -42.17 52.26
C GLN A 302 -35.44 -42.08 53.80
N GLU A 303 -35.20 -40.90 54.37
CA GLU A 303 -35.32 -40.66 55.80
C GLU A 303 -36.76 -40.90 56.30
N GLU A 304 -37.78 -40.47 55.54
CA GLU A 304 -39.17 -40.73 55.86
C GLU A 304 -39.51 -42.23 55.78
N GLN A 305 -39.04 -42.93 54.73
CA GLN A 305 -39.19 -44.38 54.62
C GLN A 305 -38.50 -45.12 55.76
N ALA A 306 -37.29 -44.70 56.15
CA ALA A 306 -36.55 -45.27 57.28
C ALA A 306 -37.28 -45.03 58.60
N ARG A 307 -37.83 -43.83 58.82
CA ARG A 307 -38.67 -43.53 60.00
C ARG A 307 -39.93 -44.39 60.03
N ARG A 308 -40.60 -44.59 58.88
CA ARG A 308 -41.76 -45.47 58.76
C ARG A 308 -41.40 -46.92 59.07
N TRP A 309 -40.29 -47.42 58.51
CA TRP A 309 -39.79 -48.77 58.76
C TRP A 309 -39.43 -48.99 60.24
N GLN A 310 -38.74 -48.02 60.84
CA GLN A 310 -38.40 -48.06 62.26
C GLN A 310 -39.65 -48.09 63.13
N LYS A 311 -40.66 -47.28 62.82
CA LYS A 311 -41.95 -47.31 63.51
C LYS A 311 -42.64 -48.68 63.40
N ILE A 312 -42.67 -49.27 62.20
CA ILE A 312 -43.22 -50.62 61.98
C ILE A 312 -42.50 -51.64 62.87
N ASN A 313 -41.16 -51.66 62.84
CA ASN A 313 -40.37 -52.57 63.68
C ASN A 313 -40.61 -52.34 65.18
N ASP A 314 -40.69 -51.08 65.63
CA ASP A 314 -40.96 -50.76 67.03
C ASP A 314 -42.35 -51.24 67.46
N ASP A 315 -43.35 -51.07 66.60
CA ASP A 315 -44.72 -51.53 66.84
C ASP A 315 -44.81 -53.07 66.79
N GLU A 316 -44.12 -53.73 65.85
CA GLU A 316 -43.96 -55.20 65.83
C GLU A 316 -43.24 -55.71 67.08
N ALA A 317 -42.17 -55.05 67.54
CA ALA A 317 -41.45 -55.41 68.74
C ALA A 317 -42.29 -55.18 70.01
N LYS A 318 -43.13 -54.14 70.05
CA LYS A 318 -44.13 -53.96 71.11
C LYS A 318 -45.17 -55.09 71.07
N GLU A 319 -45.67 -55.45 69.90
CA GLU A 319 -46.66 -56.51 69.74
C GLU A 319 -46.10 -57.89 70.09
N TYR A 320 -44.87 -58.19 69.66
CA TYR A 320 -44.12 -59.37 70.07
C TYR A 320 -43.95 -59.39 71.60
N ARG A 321 -43.51 -58.28 72.21
CA ARG A 321 -43.40 -58.17 73.69
C ARG A 321 -44.73 -58.43 74.38
N LYS A 322 -45.86 -57.90 73.88
CA LYS A 322 -47.20 -58.18 74.42
C LYS A 322 -47.59 -59.65 74.28
N ARG A 323 -47.35 -60.25 73.10
CA ARG A 323 -47.70 -61.64 72.79
C ARG A 323 -46.92 -62.65 73.64
N TYR A 324 -45.66 -62.36 73.96
CA TYR A 324 -44.80 -63.20 74.80
C TYR A 324 -44.67 -62.70 76.25
N ALA A 325 -45.43 -61.68 76.66
CA ALA A 325 -45.41 -61.14 78.04
C ALA A 325 -45.82 -62.17 79.09
N ASN A 326 -46.54 -63.23 78.68
CA ASN A 326 -47.07 -64.25 79.58
C ASN A 326 -46.46 -65.64 79.36
N VAL A 327 -45.38 -65.74 78.57
CA VAL A 327 -44.59 -66.97 78.48
C VAL A 327 -43.42 -66.80 79.44
N ASN A 328 -43.52 -67.46 80.60
CA ASN A 328 -42.40 -67.65 81.53
C ASN A 328 -41.27 -68.36 80.78
N HIS A 329 -40.35 -67.59 80.22
CA HIS A 329 -39.09 -68.11 79.71
C HIS A 329 -38.28 -68.57 80.93
N PRO A 330 -37.90 -69.85 81.07
CA PRO A 330 -37.10 -70.29 82.19
C PRO A 330 -35.82 -69.48 82.23
N ARG A 331 -35.61 -68.80 83.36
CA ARG A 331 -34.43 -68.00 83.65
C ARG A 331 -33.27 -68.96 83.90
N TYR A 332 -32.72 -69.52 82.82
CA TYR A 332 -31.51 -70.32 82.86
C TYR A 332 -30.32 -69.35 82.97
N SER A 333 -30.01 -68.94 84.20
CA SER A 333 -28.76 -68.27 84.52
C SER A 333 -27.62 -69.27 84.37
N PHE A 334 -27.06 -69.38 83.18
CA PHE A 334 -25.75 -69.98 83.01
C PHE A 334 -24.70 -68.90 83.30
N GLY A 335 -24.01 -69.06 84.43
CA GLY A 335 -22.77 -68.37 84.70
C GLY A 335 -21.73 -68.81 83.68
N THR A 336 -21.43 -67.94 82.73
CA THR A 336 -20.16 -67.98 82.01
C THR A 336 -19.57 -66.59 82.07
N GLU A 337 -18.51 -66.50 82.86
CA GLU A 337 -17.34 -65.65 82.65
C GLU A 337 -17.32 -65.04 81.24
N ARG A 338 -17.70 -63.77 81.13
CA ARG A 338 -17.36 -62.99 79.93
C ARG A 338 -15.89 -62.63 80.03
N SER A 339 -15.10 -63.60 79.57
CA SER A 339 -13.91 -63.36 78.77
C SER A 339 -14.04 -62.05 78.01
N ALA A 340 -13.28 -61.03 78.43
CA ALA A 340 -13.01 -59.83 77.65
C ALA A 340 -12.13 -60.25 76.46
N ARG A 341 -12.75 -60.93 75.49
CA ARG A 341 -12.26 -61.18 74.15
C ARG A 341 -13.33 -60.72 73.17
N GLU A 342 -13.55 -59.42 73.14
CA GLU A 342 -14.09 -58.76 71.95
C GLU A 342 -13.05 -58.86 70.84
N ALA A 343 -13.22 -59.89 70.01
CA ALA A 343 -12.58 -59.99 68.71
C ALA A 343 -13.59 -59.55 67.65
N SER A 344 -13.60 -58.26 67.32
CA SER A 344 -14.06 -57.72 66.04
C SER A 344 -13.83 -56.21 66.02
N VAL A 345 -13.02 -55.57 65.17
CA VAL A 345 -12.10 -55.99 64.12
C VAL A 345 -11.01 -54.92 64.19
N SER A 346 -9.79 -55.29 64.57
CA SER A 346 -8.68 -54.34 64.51
C SER A 346 -8.37 -54.07 63.03
N THR A 347 -8.83 -52.94 62.49
CA THR A 347 -8.40 -52.42 61.19
C THR A 347 -6.94 -51.99 61.31
N CYS A 348 -6.03 -52.98 61.37
CA CYS A 348 -4.60 -52.72 61.39
C CYS A 348 -4.21 -52.17 60.03
N HIS A 349 -3.89 -50.88 59.97
CA HIS A 349 -3.33 -50.27 58.78
C HIS A 349 -1.92 -50.83 58.65
N HIS A 350 -1.74 -51.84 57.79
CA HIS A 350 -0.51 -52.62 57.60
C HIS A 350 0.71 -51.82 57.08
N GLY A 351 0.75 -50.51 57.29
CA GLY A 351 1.88 -49.61 57.03
C GLY A 351 3.08 -49.87 57.95
N GLY A 352 4.23 -49.30 57.60
CA GLY A 352 5.48 -49.47 58.36
C GLY A 352 6.29 -50.73 58.02
N TRP A 353 7.43 -50.90 58.71
CA TRP A 353 8.42 -51.96 58.48
C TRP A 353 8.05 -53.25 59.23
N TRP A 354 8.08 -54.40 58.54
CA TRP A 354 7.76 -55.71 59.13
C TRP A 354 9.05 -56.47 59.44
N ARG A 355 9.15 -57.09 60.63
CA ARG A 355 10.34 -57.84 61.04
C ARG A 355 10.39 -59.20 60.33
N LYS A 356 11.59 -59.65 59.98
CA LYS A 356 11.84 -60.95 59.34
C LYS A 356 11.95 -62.04 60.42
N ILE A 357 11.04 -63.00 60.38
CA ILE A 357 11.04 -64.18 61.25
C ILE A 357 11.56 -65.36 60.44
N GLN A 358 12.70 -65.91 60.83
CA GLN A 358 13.31 -67.07 60.16
C GLN A 358 12.63 -68.37 60.61
N GLY A 359 12.44 -69.32 59.70
CA GLY A 359 11.82 -70.62 59.93
C GLY A 359 10.98 -71.07 58.74
N ARG A 360 11.08 -72.35 58.35
CA ARG A 360 10.27 -72.93 57.26
C ARG A 360 8.80 -73.00 57.68
N THR A 361 8.01 -72.04 57.22
CA THR A 361 6.58 -71.95 57.53
C THR A 361 5.80 -71.53 56.29
N ALA A 362 4.58 -72.08 56.14
CA ALA A 362 3.69 -71.73 55.04
C ALA A 362 3.09 -70.34 55.25
N CYS A 363 3.05 -69.53 54.19
CA CYS A 363 2.39 -68.23 54.25
C CYS A 363 0.87 -68.43 54.42
N PRO A 364 0.22 -67.78 55.40
CA PRO A 364 -1.23 -67.94 55.62
C PRO A 364 -2.12 -67.51 54.43
N LYS A 365 -1.58 -66.71 53.49
CA LYS A 365 -2.36 -66.13 52.39
C LYS A 365 -2.22 -66.88 51.07
N CYS A 366 -1.05 -67.43 50.78
CA CYS A 366 -0.80 -68.21 49.56
C CYS A 366 -0.47 -69.69 49.83
N TYR A 367 -0.36 -70.10 51.09
CA TYR A 367 -0.06 -71.45 51.56
C TYR A 367 1.26 -72.06 51.06
N VAL A 368 2.10 -71.29 50.36
CA VAL A 368 3.45 -71.69 49.94
C VAL A 368 4.41 -71.62 51.13
N SER A 369 5.32 -72.60 51.25
CA SER A 369 6.35 -72.66 52.29
C SER A 369 7.53 -71.72 51.99
N TRP A 370 7.89 -70.86 52.94
CA TRP A 370 9.03 -69.95 52.84
C TRP A 370 10.01 -70.18 53.99
N ASN A 371 11.30 -69.95 53.75
CA ASN A 371 12.35 -70.02 54.79
C ASN A 371 12.26 -68.87 55.82
N TYR A 372 11.48 -67.84 55.51
CA TYR A 372 11.17 -66.74 56.41
C TYR A 372 9.81 -66.13 56.06
N LEU A 373 9.16 -65.54 57.06
CA LEU A 373 7.97 -64.71 56.88
C LEU A 373 8.20 -63.33 57.50
N LEU A 374 7.47 -62.34 57.00
CA LEU A 374 7.47 -61.00 57.56
C LEU A 374 6.29 -60.89 58.53
N GLN A 375 6.51 -60.29 59.70
CA GLN A 375 5.48 -60.13 60.73
C GLN A 375 5.16 -58.65 60.98
N CYS A 376 3.86 -58.33 60.97
CA CYS A 376 3.35 -57.00 61.32
C CYS A 376 3.46 -56.76 62.83
N PRO A 377 4.07 -55.65 63.29
CA PRO A 377 4.19 -55.37 64.73
C PRO A 377 2.86 -55.00 65.39
N GLY A 378 1.84 -54.57 64.63
CA GLY A 378 0.55 -54.13 65.17
C GLY A 378 -0.45 -55.26 65.41
N CYS A 379 -0.57 -56.20 64.47
CA CYS A 379 -1.55 -57.30 64.53
C CYS A 379 -0.92 -58.69 64.50
N MET A 380 0.42 -58.79 64.53
CA MET A 380 1.17 -60.04 64.49
C MET A 380 0.95 -60.92 63.24
N MET A 381 0.24 -60.40 62.23
CA MET A 381 0.01 -61.08 60.95
C MET A 381 1.33 -61.41 60.25
N LYS A 382 1.46 -62.64 59.75
CA LYS A 382 2.63 -63.12 59.01
C LYS A 382 2.29 -63.26 57.53
N ALA A 383 3.18 -62.80 56.64
CA ALA A 383 3.02 -62.94 55.21
C ALA A 383 4.39 -63.12 54.53
N CYS A 384 4.44 -63.78 53.37
CA CYS A 384 5.62 -63.74 52.51
C CYS A 384 5.76 -62.33 51.90
N ALA A 385 6.94 -62.00 51.36
CA ALA A 385 7.20 -60.67 50.80
C ALA A 385 6.17 -60.26 49.72
N GLY A 386 5.74 -61.19 48.87
CA GLY A 386 4.72 -60.93 47.85
C GLY A 386 3.34 -60.65 48.43
N CYS A 387 2.87 -61.48 49.37
CA CYS A 387 1.56 -61.27 49.99
C CYS A 387 1.53 -60.02 50.87
N GLN A 388 2.65 -59.66 51.52
CA GLN A 388 2.76 -58.43 52.29
C GLN A 388 2.54 -57.18 51.41
N ALA A 389 3.11 -57.15 50.20
CA ALA A 389 2.92 -56.04 49.28
C ALA A 389 1.45 -55.85 48.88
N ALA A 390 0.70 -56.93 48.71
CA ALA A 390 -0.73 -56.89 48.39
C ALA A 390 -1.62 -56.47 49.57
N ILE A 391 -1.13 -56.58 50.81
CA ILE A 391 -1.86 -56.22 52.04
C ILE A 391 -1.62 -54.75 52.43
N ARG A 392 -0.50 -54.14 52.00
CA ARG A 392 -0.24 -52.72 52.26
C ARG A 392 -1.14 -51.83 51.40
N PRO A 393 -1.79 -50.79 51.96
CA PRO A 393 -2.45 -49.78 51.16
C PRO A 393 -1.41 -49.08 50.26
N SER A 394 -1.67 -49.03 48.95
CA SER A 394 -0.78 -48.34 48.01
C SER A 394 -0.88 -46.83 48.24
N MET A 395 0.20 -46.18 48.68
CA MET A 395 0.26 -44.72 48.62
C MET A 395 0.43 -44.28 47.15
N PRO A 396 -0.33 -43.27 46.68
CA PRO A 396 -0.12 -42.69 45.36
C PRO A 396 1.29 -42.08 45.28
N ARG A 397 2.05 -42.45 44.25
CA ARG A 397 3.38 -41.90 43.99
C ARG A 397 3.23 -40.44 43.60
N ASN A 398 3.84 -39.56 44.39
CA ASN A 398 3.94 -38.14 44.13
C ASN A 398 4.88 -37.91 42.93
N THR A 399 4.33 -37.77 41.73
CA THR A 399 5.06 -37.32 40.53
C THR A 399 4.93 -35.81 40.40
N ALA A 400 5.83 -35.07 41.03
CA ALA A 400 6.11 -33.67 40.68
C ALA A 400 7.50 -33.26 41.21
N ARG A 401 8.53 -33.42 40.37
CA ARG A 401 9.81 -32.70 40.46
C ARG A 401 10.51 -32.72 39.10
N THR A 402 10.16 -31.75 38.27
CA THR A 402 11.04 -31.14 37.25
C THR A 402 10.57 -29.70 37.06
N ASN A 403 11.19 -28.80 37.80
CA ASN A 403 11.61 -27.49 37.31
C ASN A 403 13.01 -27.28 37.87
#